data_AF-G5ADB7-F1
#
_entry.id   AF-G5ADB7-F1
#
_cell.length_a   1.000
_cell.length_b   1.000
_cell.length_c   1.000
_cell.angle_alpha   90.00
_cell.angle_beta   90.00
_cell.angle_gamma   90.00
#
_symmetry.space_group_name_H-M   'P 1'
#
loop_
_entity.id
_entity.type
_entity.pdbx_description
1 polymer ?
#
loop_
_entity_poly.entity_id
_entity_poly.type
_entity_poly.pdbx_seq_one_letter_code
_entity_poly.pdbx_strand_id
1 'polypeptide(L)'
;MELADKLNYPSSGYMVKGITGFKIYIYQRDHALGDGEAVIPKAIRDNKHVINFPKTNNKCDFHCIAFHKQEGAKKDPRRIQALVKQAFKQYCSYKEITYTLGLFRNFKPIDILQFDGLEECFKLNINVFNMDVETGKVECIRCSDKDYDSINILSHENHALYITNVDMLQQKYQCSTREMVFVSSDKLRNHTKNQCELVNIESFPAQPTIYQPAPNSIRSMLTKYSIKDADHYIDHFVVYDFEAILKPTGVKIGENTIFTNEHIPVSVSVADSLTEEVRCFVSDDPKELLKDMFQYIKEVAAKIQQYNVSKYESLLRKIINVHGLTDAEVPGLDLGKTYKMDDVNAWIQNEEFACFFDFHSKLTFGKKRSDYGKLKQCIGQVPVFGFNSGRYDINLIKADLFAVIGTDNITSVIKNPSYMCIATSDMKMLDISNCSGRHQLCKVLVDISR
;
A
#
# COMPACT_ATOMS: atom_id res chain seq x y z
N MET A 1 31.27 -2.34 40.45
CA MET A 1 30.67 -3.67 40.28
C MET A 1 31.12 -4.16 38.92
N GLU A 2 32.06 -5.11 38.91
CA GLU A 2 32.34 -5.94 37.73
C GLU A 2 31.07 -6.72 37.35
N LEU A 3 30.80 -6.82 36.04
CA LEU A 3 29.92 -7.75 35.31
C LEU A 3 29.48 -7.01 34.02
N ALA A 4 29.71 -7.46 32.79
CA ALA A 4 30.03 -8.80 32.33
C ALA A 4 30.96 -8.75 31.11
N ASP A 5 32.11 -9.40 31.25
CA ASP A 5 32.85 -9.93 30.12
C ASP A 5 32.05 -11.05 29.46
N LYS A 6 32.10 -11.07 28.12
CA LYS A 6 31.67 -12.10 27.17
C LYS A 6 30.22 -12.04 26.67
N LEU A 7 30.03 -11.24 25.63
CA LEU A 7 29.14 -11.62 24.52
C LEU A 7 29.79 -12.79 23.77
N ASN A 8 29.08 -13.91 23.63
CA ASN A 8 29.53 -15.03 22.80
C ASN A 8 29.49 -14.63 21.33
N TYR A 9 30.65 -14.63 20.67
CA TYR A 9 30.78 -14.38 19.24
C TYR A 9 30.31 -15.58 18.41
N PRO A 10 29.57 -15.37 17.31
CA PRO A 10 29.43 -16.39 16.27
C PRO A 10 30.78 -16.58 15.56
N SER A 11 31.24 -17.83 15.47
CA SER A 11 32.48 -18.20 14.80
C SER A 11 32.36 -18.05 13.28
N SER A 12 32.66 -16.86 12.76
CA SER A 12 33.14 -16.70 11.39
C SER A 12 33.82 -15.34 11.24
N GLY A 13 35.14 -15.36 11.02
CA GLY A 13 36.01 -14.41 10.28
C GLY A 13 35.90 -12.88 10.39
N TYR A 14 34.87 -12.30 11.00
CA TYR A 14 34.60 -10.87 10.94
C TYR A 14 35.02 -10.20 12.25
N MET A 15 36.12 -9.44 12.20
CA MET A 15 36.53 -8.52 13.27
C MET A 15 35.79 -7.18 13.14
N VAL A 16 35.13 -6.74 14.21
CA VAL A 16 34.55 -5.40 14.30
C VAL A 16 35.69 -4.37 14.25
N LYS A 17 35.79 -3.63 13.13
CA LYS A 17 36.85 -2.65 12.88
C LYS A 17 36.68 -1.35 13.70
N GLY A 18 35.47 -1.05 14.15
CA GLY A 18 35.15 0.08 15.03
C GLY A 18 33.67 0.47 14.94
N ILE A 19 33.11 0.98 16.04
CA ILE A 19 31.76 1.57 16.06
C ILE A 19 31.91 3.03 15.62
N THR A 20 31.52 3.34 14.38
CA THR A 20 31.68 4.68 13.76
C THR A 20 30.61 5.69 14.18
N GLY A 21 29.59 5.24 14.90
CA GLY A 21 28.57 6.09 15.50
C GLY A 21 27.67 5.28 16.40
N PHE A 22 27.44 5.78 17.61
CA PHE A 22 26.40 5.28 18.49
C PHE A 22 25.68 6.48 19.10
N LYS A 23 24.39 6.30 19.39
CA LYS A 23 23.55 7.34 19.99
C LYS A 23 22.95 6.78 21.26
N ILE A 24 23.43 7.24 22.41
CA ILE A 24 22.89 6.86 23.72
C ILE A 24 21.79 7.86 24.07
N TYR A 25 20.59 7.34 24.29
CA TYR A 25 19.51 8.11 24.88
C TYR A 25 19.49 7.83 26.39
N ILE A 26 20.00 8.76 27.18
CA ILE A 26 19.91 8.72 28.64
C ILE A 26 18.72 9.58 29.03
N TYR A 27 17.63 8.94 29.43
CA TYR A 27 16.47 9.64 29.99
C TYR A 27 16.61 9.62 31.52
N GLN A 28 16.84 10.78 32.13
CA GLN A 28 16.59 10.92 33.56
C GLN A 28 15.07 11.04 33.75
N ARG A 29 14.44 9.93 34.15
CA ARG A 29 13.05 9.94 34.60
C ARG A 29 13.06 9.41 36.02
N ASP A 30 12.95 10.31 37.00
CA ASP A 30 12.55 9.96 38.35
C ASP A 30 11.04 9.64 38.30
N HIS A 31 10.67 8.50 37.70
CA HIS A 31 9.27 8.08 37.53
C HIS A 31 8.91 7.15 38.68
N ALA A 32 9.07 7.65 39.90
CA ALA A 32 8.80 6.90 41.11
C ALA A 32 7.32 6.98 41.47
N LEU A 33 6.68 5.82 41.66
CA LEU A 33 5.27 5.74 42.01
C LEU A 33 5.12 5.69 43.54
N GLY A 34 4.37 6.64 44.09
CA GLY A 34 4.12 6.74 45.53
C GLY A 34 3.30 7.94 45.98
N ASP A 35 3.03 8.92 45.12
CA ASP A 35 2.39 10.15 45.58
C ASP A 35 0.94 9.92 46.04
N GLY A 36 0.69 10.01 47.34
CA GLY A 36 -0.64 9.84 47.92
C GLY A 36 -1.55 11.07 47.80
N GLU A 37 -1.01 12.20 47.33
CA GLU A 37 -1.69 13.51 47.26
C GLU A 37 -2.02 13.93 45.81
N ALA A 38 -1.64 13.14 44.80
CA ALA A 38 -1.91 13.43 43.39
C ALA A 38 -3.41 13.71 43.13
N VAL A 39 -3.68 14.80 42.41
CA VAL A 39 -5.05 15.25 42.12
C VAL A 39 -5.55 14.58 40.85
N ILE A 40 -6.31 13.50 41.00
CA ILE A 40 -6.79 12.72 39.85
C ILE A 40 -7.86 13.49 39.06
N PRO A 41 -7.63 13.77 37.76
CA PRO A 41 -8.57 14.47 36.89
C PRO A 41 -9.91 13.74 36.78
N LYS A 42 -10.97 14.49 36.51
CA LYS A 42 -12.34 13.96 36.38
C LYS A 42 -12.43 12.83 35.35
N ALA A 43 -11.72 12.93 34.22
CA ALA A 43 -11.71 11.92 33.17
C ALA A 43 -11.21 10.54 33.65
N ILE A 44 -10.18 10.51 34.49
CA ILE A 44 -9.63 9.28 35.07
C ILE A 44 -10.50 8.80 36.24
N ARG A 45 -10.92 9.74 37.09
CA ARG A 45 -11.71 9.43 38.30
C ARG A 45 -13.08 8.84 37.98
N ASP A 46 -13.75 9.33 36.94
CA ASP A 46 -15.08 8.87 36.55
C ASP A 46 -15.00 7.57 35.70
N ASN A 47 -13.80 7.10 35.35
CA ASN A 47 -13.60 5.87 34.61
C ASN A 47 -13.75 4.64 35.51
N LYS A 48 -14.84 3.89 35.33
CA LYS A 48 -15.14 2.65 36.08
C LYS A 48 -14.06 1.56 35.96
N HIS A 49 -13.20 1.64 34.96
CA HIS A 49 -12.15 0.64 34.73
C HIS A 49 -10.84 0.96 35.45
N VAL A 50 -10.76 2.11 36.12
CA VAL A 50 -9.61 2.55 36.92
C VAL A 50 -10.03 2.63 38.38
N ILE A 51 -9.21 2.09 39.27
CA ILE A 51 -9.44 2.16 40.71
C ILE A 51 -8.35 3.02 41.34
N ASN A 52 -8.77 4.12 41.94
CA ASN A 52 -7.89 4.99 42.73
C ASN A 52 -7.91 4.56 44.21
N PHE A 53 -6.73 4.39 44.81
CA PHE A 53 -6.58 4.24 46.24
C PHE A 53 -6.13 5.58 46.86
N PRO A 54 -6.95 6.25 47.67
CA PRO A 54 -6.54 7.49 48.32
C PRO A 54 -5.59 7.23 49.50
N LYS A 55 -4.69 8.18 49.81
CA LYS A 55 -3.83 8.18 51.01
C LYS A 55 -2.94 6.94 51.16
N THR A 56 -2.23 6.58 50.09
CA THR A 56 -1.38 5.38 50.05
C THR A 56 -0.05 5.54 50.81
N ASN A 57 0.37 6.77 51.12
CA ASN A 57 1.63 7.10 51.80
C ASN A 57 2.85 6.44 51.11
N ASN A 58 3.12 6.70 49.83
CA ASN A 58 4.24 6.12 49.07
C ASN A 58 4.13 4.63 48.74
N LYS A 59 2.92 4.07 48.81
CA LYS A 59 2.69 2.60 48.64
C LYS A 59 1.60 2.29 47.63
N CYS A 60 1.35 3.17 46.66
CA CYS A 60 0.31 2.96 45.65
C CYS A 60 0.52 1.64 44.89
N ASP A 61 1.76 1.28 44.56
CA ASP A 61 2.07 0.01 43.88
C ASP A 61 1.67 -1.20 44.71
N PHE A 62 1.95 -1.19 46.01
CA PHE A 62 1.53 -2.24 46.92
C PHE A 62 0.01 -2.30 47.08
N HIS A 63 -0.72 -1.18 46.94
CA HIS A 63 -2.18 -1.19 46.91
C HIS A 63 -2.69 -1.88 45.64
N CYS A 64 -2.12 -1.58 44.48
CA CYS A 64 -2.44 -2.24 43.22
C CYS A 64 -2.17 -3.76 43.31
N ILE A 65 -1.00 -4.16 43.80
CA ILE A 65 -0.62 -5.58 43.96
C ILE A 65 -1.55 -6.28 44.96
N ALA A 66 -1.76 -5.69 46.13
CA ALA A 66 -2.64 -6.26 47.15
C ALA A 66 -4.09 -6.42 46.67
N PHE A 67 -4.59 -5.44 45.91
CA PHE A 67 -5.91 -5.52 45.32
C PHE A 67 -6.01 -6.58 44.23
N HIS A 68 -4.95 -6.76 43.42
CA HIS A 68 -4.90 -7.79 42.40
C HIS A 68 -4.98 -9.20 43.01
N LYS A 69 -4.15 -9.47 44.03
CA LYS A 69 -4.05 -10.79 44.70
C LYS A 69 -5.18 -11.09 45.69
N GLN A 70 -6.18 -10.22 45.83
CA GLN A 70 -7.29 -10.46 46.76
C GLN A 70 -8.21 -11.57 46.24
N GLU A 71 -8.29 -12.68 46.99
CA GLU A 71 -9.18 -13.81 46.69
C GLU A 71 -10.62 -13.55 47.15
N GLY A 72 -11.60 -13.89 46.30
CA GLY A 72 -13.04 -13.84 46.60
C GLY A 72 -13.89 -13.05 45.57
N ALA A 73 -15.17 -13.42 45.43
CA ALA A 73 -16.08 -12.86 44.42
C ALA A 73 -16.39 -11.36 44.56
N LYS A 74 -16.10 -10.76 45.73
CA LYS A 74 -16.16 -9.30 45.96
C LYS A 74 -14.91 -8.85 46.74
N LYS A 75 -14.11 -7.99 46.10
CA LYS A 75 -12.94 -7.36 46.73
C LYS A 75 -13.41 -6.35 47.78
N ASP A 76 -13.26 -6.66 49.07
CA ASP A 76 -13.64 -5.76 50.18
C ASP A 76 -12.56 -4.69 50.42
N PRO A 77 -12.85 -3.39 50.20
CA PRO A 77 -11.90 -2.31 50.42
C PRO A 77 -11.41 -2.19 51.87
N ARG A 78 -12.19 -2.65 52.86
CA ARG A 78 -11.82 -2.57 54.28
C ARG A 78 -10.64 -3.47 54.64
N ARG A 79 -10.36 -4.49 53.81
CA ARG A 79 -9.24 -5.42 54.01
C ARG A 79 -7.95 -4.96 53.32
N ILE A 80 -8.00 -3.94 52.46
CA ILE A 80 -6.88 -3.55 51.61
C ILE A 80 -5.64 -3.18 52.42
N GLN A 81 -5.79 -2.43 53.52
CA GLN A 81 -4.66 -2.00 54.36
C GLN A 81 -3.92 -3.19 55.00
N ALA A 82 -4.66 -4.21 55.43
CA ALA A 82 -4.06 -5.43 55.98
C ALA A 82 -3.29 -6.21 54.89
N LEU A 83 -3.86 -6.29 53.68
CA LEU A 83 -3.24 -6.96 52.53
C LEU A 83 -1.99 -6.21 52.05
N VAL A 84 -2.01 -4.87 52.02
CA VAL A 84 -0.84 -4.04 51.70
C VAL A 84 0.28 -4.29 52.71
N LYS A 85 -0.05 -4.37 54.01
CA LYS A 85 0.94 -4.69 55.05
C LYS A 85 1.52 -6.10 54.89
N GLN A 86 0.74 -7.07 54.43
CA GLN A 86 1.23 -8.42 54.11
C GLN A 86 2.12 -8.43 52.87
N ALA A 87 1.71 -7.76 51.79
CA ALA A 87 2.52 -7.61 50.57
C ALA A 87 3.86 -6.92 50.88
N PHE A 88 3.84 -5.87 51.70
CA PHE A 88 5.06 -5.19 52.12
C PHE A 88 5.99 -6.08 52.95
N LYS A 89 5.45 -6.91 53.86
CA LYS A 89 6.26 -7.90 54.59
C LYS A 89 6.90 -8.91 53.65
N GLN A 90 6.16 -9.40 52.65
CA GLN A 90 6.71 -10.30 51.62
C GLN A 90 7.86 -9.63 50.86
N TYR A 91 7.69 -8.36 50.48
CA TYR A 91 8.76 -7.58 49.84
C TYR A 91 9.98 -7.41 50.74
N CYS A 92 9.79 -7.11 52.03
CA CYS A 92 10.88 -7.05 53.01
C CYS A 92 11.63 -8.39 53.08
N SER A 93 10.93 -9.51 53.16
CA SER A 93 11.55 -10.85 53.16
C SER A 93 12.33 -11.13 51.87
N TYR A 94 11.79 -10.76 50.70
CA TYR A 94 12.47 -10.93 49.41
C TYR A 94 13.74 -10.07 49.29
N LYS A 95 13.73 -8.86 49.86
CA LYS A 95 14.91 -7.97 49.90
C LYS A 95 15.86 -8.27 51.07
N GLU A 96 15.58 -9.29 51.88
CA GLU A 96 16.35 -9.64 53.09
C GLU A 96 16.40 -8.49 54.12
N ILE A 97 15.35 -7.66 54.18
CA ILE A 97 15.22 -6.54 55.10
C ILE A 97 14.28 -6.93 56.25
N THR A 98 14.68 -6.63 57.50
CA THR A 98 13.78 -6.83 58.65
C THR A 98 12.63 -5.84 58.63
N TYR A 99 11.40 -6.35 58.61
CA TYR A 99 10.20 -5.51 58.70
C TYR A 99 10.15 -4.74 60.03
N THR A 100 9.99 -3.42 59.95
CA THR A 100 9.64 -2.58 61.11
C THR A 100 8.49 -1.64 60.77
N LEU A 101 7.74 -1.20 61.79
CA LEU A 101 6.65 -0.25 61.60
C LEU A 101 7.17 1.12 61.10
N GLY A 102 8.37 1.52 61.54
CA GLY A 102 9.04 2.74 61.07
C GLY A 102 9.39 2.68 59.58
N LEU A 103 9.93 1.55 59.12
CA LEU A 103 10.21 1.31 57.70
C LEU A 103 8.93 1.35 56.85
N PHE A 104 7.86 0.73 57.32
CA PHE A 104 6.57 0.79 56.63
C PHE A 104 6.07 2.24 56.53
N ARG A 105 6.11 3.02 57.62
CA ARG A 105 5.61 4.41 57.60
C ARG A 105 6.42 5.30 56.64
N ASN A 106 7.75 5.19 56.69
CA ASN A 106 8.67 6.07 55.96
C ASN A 106 9.18 5.46 54.64
N PHE A 107 8.41 4.53 54.05
CA PHE A 107 8.79 3.89 52.81
C PHE A 107 8.88 4.92 51.67
N LYS A 108 9.89 4.77 50.82
CA LYS A 108 10.10 5.64 49.66
C LYS A 108 9.37 5.09 48.44
N PRO A 109 8.85 5.95 47.54
CA PRO A 109 8.30 5.54 46.24
C PRO A 109 9.27 4.63 45.47
N ILE A 110 8.73 3.69 44.70
CA ILE A 110 9.52 2.76 43.90
C ILE A 110 9.56 3.27 42.46
N ASP A 111 10.77 3.33 41.89
CA ASP A 111 10.92 3.68 40.48
C ASP A 111 10.48 2.51 39.57
N ILE A 112 9.85 2.83 38.44
CA ILE A 112 9.39 1.84 37.45
C ILE A 112 10.53 0.92 36.98
N LEU A 113 11.79 1.39 36.96
CA LEU A 113 12.96 0.56 36.64
C LEU A 113 13.25 -0.53 37.69
N GLN A 114 12.76 -0.36 38.92
CA GLN A 114 12.92 -1.32 40.00
C GLN A 114 11.79 -2.36 40.04
N PHE A 115 10.83 -2.28 39.10
CA PHE A 115 9.67 -3.16 39.08
C PHE A 115 10.04 -4.62 38.78
N ASP A 116 11.15 -4.88 38.11
CA ASP A 116 11.64 -6.25 37.87
C ASP A 116 11.77 -7.05 39.18
N GLY A 117 12.19 -6.38 40.26
CA GLY A 117 12.28 -6.99 41.60
C GLY A 117 10.92 -7.18 42.28
N LEU A 118 9.92 -6.34 41.99
CA LEU A 118 8.55 -6.55 42.44
C LEU A 118 7.91 -7.73 41.69
N GLU A 119 8.12 -7.80 40.38
CA GLU A 119 7.64 -8.89 39.53
C GLU A 119 8.16 -10.24 40.02
N GLU A 120 9.46 -10.34 40.34
CA GLU A 120 10.03 -11.55 40.94
C GLU A 120 9.48 -11.86 42.33
N CYS A 121 9.37 -10.84 43.20
CA CYS A 121 8.88 -11.00 44.56
C CYS A 121 7.46 -11.54 44.62
N PHE A 122 6.58 -11.06 43.73
CA PHE A 122 5.16 -11.38 43.75
C PHE A 122 4.73 -12.41 42.71
N LYS A 123 5.62 -12.77 41.77
CA LYS A 123 5.36 -13.62 40.61
C LYS A 123 4.20 -13.07 39.77
N LEU A 124 4.35 -11.82 39.35
CA LEU A 124 3.39 -11.04 38.56
C LEU A 124 4.12 -10.23 37.48
N ASN A 125 3.47 -9.96 36.36
CA ASN A 125 3.92 -9.04 35.32
C ASN A 125 3.34 -7.65 35.61
N ILE A 126 4.17 -6.60 35.71
CA ILE A 126 3.68 -5.25 36.00
C ILE A 126 3.79 -4.38 34.74
N ASN A 127 2.65 -4.14 34.11
CA ASN A 127 2.52 -3.23 32.98
C ASN A 127 2.09 -1.85 33.47
N VAL A 128 2.76 -0.81 32.98
CA VAL A 128 2.47 0.58 33.36
C VAL A 128 2.04 1.35 32.12
N PHE A 129 0.87 1.98 32.22
CA PHE A 129 0.27 2.83 31.20
C PHE A 129 0.27 4.28 31.66
N ASN A 130 0.30 5.20 30.71
CA ASN A 130 0.03 6.62 30.92
C ASN A 130 -1.18 7.02 30.07
N MET A 131 -1.97 7.98 30.54
CA MET A 131 -3.10 8.54 29.80
C MET A 131 -2.92 10.04 29.67
N ASP A 132 -2.96 10.53 28.43
CA ASP A 132 -3.11 11.94 28.16
C ASP A 132 -4.55 12.36 28.48
N VAL A 133 -4.71 13.29 29.42
CA VAL A 133 -6.00 13.74 29.94
C VAL A 133 -6.76 14.56 28.90
N GLU A 134 -6.07 15.27 28.01
CA GLU A 134 -6.71 16.11 26.99
C GLU A 134 -7.23 15.27 25.82
N THR A 135 -6.40 14.34 25.32
CA THR A 135 -6.75 13.52 24.14
C THR A 135 -7.44 12.21 24.51
N GLY A 136 -7.32 11.76 25.76
CA GLY A 136 -7.76 10.43 26.21
C GLY A 136 -6.90 9.28 25.68
N LYS A 137 -5.77 9.58 25.01
CA LYS A 137 -4.87 8.58 24.45
C LYS A 137 -4.13 7.86 25.57
N VAL A 138 -4.10 6.53 25.49
CA VAL A 138 -3.43 5.67 26.47
C VAL A 138 -2.21 5.03 25.82
N GLU A 139 -1.05 5.17 26.45
CA GLU A 139 0.23 4.62 26.00
C GLU A 139 0.81 3.69 27.05
N CYS A 140 1.35 2.54 26.61
CA CYS A 140 2.10 1.65 27.48
C CYS A 140 3.52 2.20 27.63
N ILE A 141 3.91 2.61 28.85
CA ILE A 141 5.24 3.15 29.15
C ILE A 141 6.19 2.09 29.68
N ARG A 142 5.66 0.97 30.20
CA ARG A 142 6.41 -0.24 30.56
C ARG A 142 5.55 -1.46 30.31
N CYS A 143 6.10 -2.45 29.62
CA CYS A 143 5.53 -3.79 29.49
C CYS A 143 6.52 -4.80 30.07
N SER A 144 6.04 -5.70 30.93
CA SER A 144 6.84 -6.84 31.39
C SER A 144 6.91 -7.90 30.29
N ASP A 145 8.02 -8.63 30.21
CA ASP A 145 8.27 -9.72 29.26
C ASP A 145 8.26 -11.12 29.93
N LYS A 146 7.94 -11.18 31.22
CA LYS A 146 7.91 -12.43 31.98
C LYS A 146 6.63 -13.23 31.71
N ASP A 147 6.62 -14.49 32.12
CA ASP A 147 5.47 -15.40 31.97
C ASP A 147 4.71 -15.56 33.30
N TYR A 148 4.18 -14.45 33.83
CA TYR A 148 3.34 -14.43 35.03
C TYR A 148 1.98 -13.76 34.79
N ASP A 149 1.07 -13.89 35.75
CA ASP A 149 -0.20 -13.18 35.73
C ASP A 149 0.02 -11.66 35.71
N SER A 150 -0.77 -10.94 34.91
CA SER A 150 -0.49 -9.56 34.56
C SER A 150 -1.35 -8.57 35.34
N ILE A 151 -0.67 -7.65 36.03
CA ILE A 151 -1.27 -6.47 36.62
C ILE A 151 -1.00 -5.25 35.73
N ASN A 152 -2.07 -4.48 35.50
CA ASN A 152 -2.01 -3.26 34.69
C ASN A 152 -2.21 -2.06 35.61
N ILE A 153 -1.27 -1.11 35.57
CA ILE A 153 -1.24 0.10 36.39
C ILE A 153 -1.34 1.31 35.47
N LEU A 154 -2.19 2.27 35.82
CA LEU A 154 -2.21 3.60 35.21
C LEU A 154 -1.37 4.53 36.09
N SER A 155 -0.32 5.11 35.53
CA SER A 155 0.49 6.13 36.18
C SER A 155 -0.07 7.52 35.87
N HIS A 156 -0.27 8.33 36.90
CA HIS A 156 -0.65 9.73 36.77
C HIS A 156 -0.02 10.54 37.90
N GLU A 157 0.75 11.58 37.57
CA GLU A 157 1.44 12.46 38.55
C GLU A 157 2.13 11.67 39.69
N ASN A 158 2.97 10.70 39.35
CA ASN A 158 3.68 9.85 40.33
C ASN A 158 2.78 9.02 41.27
N HIS A 159 1.50 8.84 40.93
CA HIS A 159 0.59 7.94 41.62
C HIS A 159 0.19 6.76 40.73
N ALA A 160 0.03 5.58 41.35
CA ALA A 160 -0.39 4.36 40.69
C ALA A 160 -1.88 4.10 40.92
N LEU A 161 -2.63 3.96 39.83
CA LEU A 161 -4.02 3.52 39.83
C LEU A 161 -4.12 2.11 39.24
N TYR A 162 -5.03 1.29 39.76
CA TYR A 162 -5.22 -0.08 39.26
C TYR A 162 -6.14 -0.11 38.04
N ILE A 163 -5.72 -0.74 36.94
CA ILE A 163 -6.54 -0.93 35.74
C ILE A 163 -7.21 -2.31 35.80
N THR A 164 -8.53 -2.32 35.76
CA THR A 164 -9.34 -3.55 35.75
C THR A 164 -9.50 -4.15 34.35
N ASN A 165 -9.51 -3.31 33.30
CA ASN A 165 -9.64 -3.74 31.92
C ASN A 165 -8.94 -2.72 31.00
N VAL A 166 -7.86 -3.14 30.32
CA VAL A 166 -7.03 -2.28 29.47
C VAL A 166 -7.75 -1.91 28.18
N ASP A 167 -8.48 -2.83 27.56
CA ASP A 167 -9.19 -2.57 26.31
C ASP A 167 -10.23 -1.48 26.50
N MET A 168 -11.00 -1.56 27.58
CA MET A 168 -12.00 -0.56 27.93
C MET A 168 -11.37 0.78 28.31
N LEU A 169 -10.17 0.78 28.87
CA LEU A 169 -9.38 1.99 29.12
C LEU A 169 -8.94 2.64 27.79
N GLN A 170 -8.56 1.84 26.81
CA GLN A 170 -8.19 2.25 25.43
C GLN A 170 -9.41 2.53 24.54
N GLN A 171 -10.63 2.51 25.08
CA GLN A 171 -11.89 2.67 24.34
C GLN A 171 -12.10 1.60 23.24
N LYS A 172 -11.56 0.39 23.43
CA LYS A 172 -11.76 -0.78 22.57
C LYS A 172 -12.87 -1.65 23.15
N TYR A 173 -14.08 -1.51 22.60
CA TYR A 173 -15.27 -2.25 23.03
C TYR A 173 -15.54 -3.38 22.03
N GLN A 174 -15.23 -4.63 22.36
CA GLN A 174 -15.46 -5.78 21.48
C GLN A 174 -16.86 -6.36 21.66
N CYS A 175 -17.48 -6.80 20.56
CA CYS A 175 -18.74 -7.54 20.61
C CYS A 175 -18.51 -9.00 21.09
N SER A 176 -19.40 -9.53 21.92
CA SER A 176 -19.28 -10.92 22.42
C SER A 176 -19.65 -11.96 21.36
N THR A 177 -20.47 -11.58 20.38
CA THR A 177 -21.00 -12.48 19.34
C THR A 177 -20.21 -12.38 18.04
N ARG A 178 -19.43 -11.31 17.85
CA ARG A 178 -18.63 -11.03 16.64
C ARG A 178 -17.28 -10.44 17.03
N GLU A 179 -16.21 -10.72 16.29
CA GLU A 179 -14.87 -10.16 16.55
C GLU A 179 -14.72 -8.65 16.19
N MET A 180 -15.81 -7.90 16.08
CA MET A 180 -15.76 -6.45 15.78
C MET A 180 -15.48 -5.62 17.03
N VAL A 181 -14.59 -4.63 16.89
CA VAL A 181 -14.18 -3.70 17.95
C VAL A 181 -14.74 -2.29 17.67
N PHE A 182 -15.32 -1.67 18.69
CA PHE A 182 -15.95 -0.35 18.63
C PHE A 182 -15.17 0.65 19.48
N VAL A 183 -15.19 1.92 19.05
CA VAL A 183 -14.53 3.04 19.74
C VAL A 183 -15.32 3.59 20.94
N SER A 184 -16.52 3.07 21.22
CA SER A 184 -17.34 3.52 22.36
C SER A 184 -18.35 2.44 22.77
N SER A 185 -18.74 2.44 24.05
CA SER A 185 -19.77 1.54 24.57
C SER A 185 -21.15 1.77 23.94
N ASP A 186 -21.47 3.02 23.59
CA ASP A 186 -22.76 3.35 22.96
C ASP A 186 -22.87 2.79 21.55
N LYS A 187 -21.78 2.83 20.78
CA LYS A 187 -21.72 2.19 19.45
C LYS A 187 -21.84 0.68 19.55
N LEU A 188 -21.14 0.04 20.49
CA LEU A 188 -21.30 -1.39 20.74
C LEU A 188 -22.76 -1.71 21.12
N ARG A 189 -23.37 -0.95 22.04
CA ARG A 189 -24.77 -1.15 22.44
C ARG A 189 -25.74 -1.02 21.26
N ASN A 190 -25.55 -0.02 20.41
CA ASN A 190 -26.36 0.16 19.20
C ASN A 190 -26.16 -0.99 18.19
N HIS A 191 -24.92 -1.45 18.03
CA HIS A 191 -24.60 -2.62 17.21
C HIS A 191 -25.27 -3.89 17.73
N THR A 192 -25.10 -4.21 19.02
CA THR A 192 -25.70 -5.37 19.68
C THR A 192 -27.22 -5.35 19.55
N LYS A 193 -27.85 -4.18 19.66
CA LYS A 193 -29.31 -4.03 19.58
C LYS A 193 -29.87 -4.15 18.16
N ASN A 194 -29.16 -3.65 17.14
CA ASN A 194 -29.75 -3.42 15.82
C ASN A 194 -29.10 -4.19 14.67
N GLN A 195 -27.83 -4.60 14.79
CA GLN A 195 -27.02 -5.05 13.64
C GLN A 195 -26.16 -6.30 13.91
N CYS A 196 -26.20 -6.86 15.11
CA CYS A 196 -25.36 -7.99 15.52
C CYS A 196 -25.74 -9.33 14.87
N GLU A 197 -26.95 -9.43 14.31
CA GLU A 197 -27.43 -10.64 13.60
C GLU A 197 -27.77 -10.38 12.13
N LEU A 198 -27.65 -9.14 11.65
CA LEU A 198 -27.75 -8.85 10.22
C LEU A 198 -26.54 -9.50 9.53
N VAL A 199 -26.74 -10.70 9.01
CA VAL A 199 -25.91 -11.29 7.98
C VAL A 199 -26.22 -10.48 6.73
N ASN A 200 -25.37 -9.51 6.41
CA ASN A 200 -25.35 -8.99 5.06
C ASN A 200 -24.91 -10.18 4.19
N ILE A 201 -25.88 -10.90 3.62
CA ILE A 201 -25.61 -11.75 2.47
C ILE A 201 -25.34 -10.75 1.35
N GLU A 202 -24.08 -10.35 1.22
CA GLU A 202 -23.64 -9.61 0.05
C GLU A 202 -23.75 -10.57 -1.13
N SER A 203 -24.92 -10.59 -1.76
CA SER A 203 -25.07 -11.16 -3.09
C SER A 203 -24.50 -10.13 -4.07
N PHE A 204 -23.25 -10.35 -4.46
CA PHE A 204 -22.70 -9.64 -5.59
C PHE A 204 -23.49 -10.10 -6.82
N PRO A 205 -24.15 -9.20 -7.56
CA PRO A 205 -24.73 -9.58 -8.83
C PRO A 205 -23.59 -10.10 -9.71
N ALA A 206 -23.78 -11.27 -10.33
CA ALA A 206 -22.77 -11.90 -11.19
C ALA A 206 -22.34 -11.00 -12.37
N GLN A 207 -23.10 -9.94 -12.62
CA GLN A 207 -22.82 -8.91 -13.62
C GLN A 207 -22.97 -7.52 -12.97
N PRO A 208 -22.08 -6.56 -13.27
CA PRO A 208 -22.19 -5.21 -12.73
C PRO A 208 -23.48 -4.53 -13.21
N THR A 209 -24.29 -4.08 -12.27
CA THR A 209 -25.63 -3.49 -12.53
C THR A 209 -25.58 -1.97 -12.74
N ILE A 210 -24.54 -1.29 -12.24
CA ILE A 210 -24.42 0.19 -12.26
C ILE A 210 -23.58 0.68 -13.44
N TYR A 211 -22.55 -0.09 -13.83
CA TYR A 211 -21.68 0.24 -14.95
C TYR A 211 -21.46 -1.01 -15.80
N GLN A 212 -22.09 -1.05 -16.97
CA GLN A 212 -21.72 -2.00 -18.01
C GLN A 212 -20.78 -1.27 -18.98
N PRO A 213 -19.52 -1.73 -19.13
CA PRO A 213 -18.66 -1.19 -20.16
C PRO A 213 -19.34 -1.34 -21.52
N ALA A 214 -19.30 -0.32 -22.37
CA ALA A 214 -19.74 -0.47 -23.75
C ALA A 214 -18.98 -1.66 -24.38
N PRO A 215 -19.65 -2.49 -25.20
CA PRO A 215 -19.03 -3.67 -25.79
C PRO A 215 -17.79 -3.28 -26.61
N ASN A 216 -16.70 -4.04 -26.45
CA ASN A 216 -15.46 -3.88 -27.20
C ASN A 216 -15.77 -3.78 -28.72
N SER A 217 -15.15 -2.82 -29.40
CA SER A 217 -15.40 -2.55 -30.83
C SER A 217 -15.10 -3.77 -31.71
N ILE A 218 -14.03 -4.51 -31.43
CA ILE A 218 -13.68 -5.76 -32.11
C ILE A 218 -14.78 -6.79 -31.88
N ARG A 219 -15.28 -6.94 -30.64
CA ARG A 219 -16.41 -7.84 -30.33
C ARG A 219 -17.68 -7.47 -31.09
N SER A 220 -17.98 -6.18 -31.17
CA SER A 220 -19.09 -5.66 -31.98
C SER A 220 -18.92 -6.01 -33.46
N MET A 221 -17.71 -5.85 -34.02
CA MET A 221 -17.41 -6.20 -35.40
C MET A 221 -17.50 -7.72 -35.65
N LEU A 222 -16.91 -8.55 -34.78
CA LEU A 222 -17.01 -10.01 -34.87
C LEU A 222 -18.47 -10.48 -34.93
N THR A 223 -19.32 -9.87 -34.10
CA THR A 223 -20.77 -10.13 -34.10
C THR A 223 -21.41 -9.66 -35.41
N LYS A 224 -21.12 -8.43 -35.85
CA LYS A 224 -21.63 -7.84 -37.10
C LYS A 224 -21.30 -8.69 -38.33
N TYR A 225 -20.11 -9.29 -38.40
CA TYR A 225 -19.65 -10.11 -39.52
C TYR A 225 -19.79 -11.63 -39.28
N SER A 226 -20.53 -12.03 -38.24
CA SER A 226 -20.84 -13.43 -37.91
C SER A 226 -19.58 -14.32 -37.85
N ILE A 227 -18.56 -13.88 -37.11
CA ILE A 227 -17.35 -14.67 -36.78
C ILE A 227 -17.51 -15.18 -35.35
N LYS A 228 -17.51 -16.50 -35.17
CA LYS A 228 -17.75 -17.14 -33.85
C LYS A 228 -16.47 -17.65 -33.18
N ASP A 229 -15.44 -17.97 -33.97
CA ASP A 229 -14.23 -18.67 -33.51
C ASP A 229 -13.02 -17.75 -33.34
N ALA A 230 -13.23 -16.45 -33.14
CA ALA A 230 -12.16 -15.48 -32.96
C ALA A 230 -12.33 -14.73 -31.64
N ASP A 231 -11.24 -14.62 -30.90
CA ASP A 231 -11.21 -13.82 -29.68
C ASP A 231 -11.03 -12.32 -29.98
N HIS A 232 -11.63 -11.49 -29.13
CA HIS A 232 -11.72 -10.04 -29.27
C HIS A 232 -10.67 -9.26 -28.46
N TYR A 233 -9.82 -9.94 -27.69
CA TYR A 233 -8.76 -9.29 -26.92
C TYR A 233 -7.48 -9.11 -27.73
N ILE A 234 -6.74 -8.04 -27.46
CA ILE A 234 -5.35 -7.90 -27.91
C ILE A 234 -4.49 -8.66 -26.91
N ASP A 235 -3.77 -9.67 -27.38
CA ASP A 235 -3.05 -10.60 -26.50
C ASP A 235 -1.74 -10.02 -25.98
N HIS A 236 -1.10 -9.18 -26.80
CA HIS A 236 0.25 -8.73 -26.55
C HIS A 236 0.35 -7.24 -26.25
N PHE A 237 1.14 -6.94 -25.23
CA PHE A 237 1.51 -5.63 -24.73
C PHE A 237 2.99 -5.60 -24.32
N VAL A 238 3.49 -4.39 -24.07
CA VAL A 238 4.82 -4.11 -23.54
C VAL A 238 4.67 -3.46 -22.16
N VAL A 239 5.56 -3.79 -21.23
CA VAL A 239 5.66 -3.14 -19.92
C VAL A 239 7.03 -2.53 -19.73
N TYR A 240 7.12 -1.46 -18.96
CA TYR A 240 8.40 -0.85 -18.60
C TYR A 240 8.43 -0.37 -17.14
N ASP A 241 9.64 -0.24 -16.60
CA ASP A 241 9.89 0.29 -15.27
C ASP A 241 11.20 1.08 -15.24
N PHE A 242 11.19 2.25 -14.59
CA PHE A 242 12.35 3.14 -14.51
C PHE A 242 12.96 3.16 -13.12
N GLU A 243 14.28 3.15 -13.07
CA GLU A 243 15.02 3.47 -11.85
C GLU A 243 15.65 4.85 -11.97
N ALA A 244 15.65 5.60 -10.87
CA ALA A 244 16.14 6.96 -10.81
C ALA A 244 17.07 7.19 -9.62
N ILE A 245 18.03 8.09 -9.78
CA ILE A 245 18.89 8.57 -8.69
C ILE A 245 18.49 9.98 -8.28
N LEU A 246 18.78 10.33 -7.03
CA LEU A 246 18.61 11.67 -6.48
C LEU A 246 19.86 12.51 -6.76
N LYS A 247 19.79 13.43 -7.71
CA LYS A 247 20.85 14.41 -7.98
C LYS A 247 20.59 15.69 -7.18
N PRO A 248 21.55 16.18 -6.37
CA PRO A 248 21.39 17.48 -5.68
C PRO A 248 21.31 18.63 -6.69
N THR A 249 20.36 19.55 -6.52
CA THR A 249 20.15 20.66 -7.48
C THR A 249 20.20 22.05 -6.84
N GLY A 250 19.77 22.18 -5.58
CA GLY A 250 19.79 23.46 -4.85
C GLY A 250 18.94 24.57 -5.50
N VAL A 251 18.02 24.20 -6.40
CA VAL A 251 17.22 25.15 -7.19
C VAL A 251 16.19 25.82 -6.29
N LYS A 252 16.24 27.16 -6.23
CA LYS A 252 15.23 27.97 -5.53
C LYS A 252 14.09 28.34 -6.48
N ILE A 253 12.86 28.07 -6.07
CA ILE A 253 11.66 28.59 -6.73
C ILE A 253 10.93 29.50 -5.75
N GLY A 254 10.94 30.80 -6.02
CA GLY A 254 10.41 31.83 -5.13
C GLY A 254 11.28 32.06 -3.89
N GLU A 255 10.72 32.77 -2.89
CA GLU A 255 11.46 33.18 -1.69
C GLU A 255 11.57 32.06 -0.64
N ASN A 256 10.59 31.14 -0.58
CA ASN A 256 10.42 30.19 0.53
C ASN A 256 10.66 28.72 0.19
N THR A 257 10.89 28.35 -1.08
CA THR A 257 10.98 26.94 -1.49
C THR A 257 12.32 26.64 -2.19
N ILE A 258 13.05 25.66 -1.65
CA ILE A 258 14.32 25.17 -2.18
C ILE A 258 14.14 23.69 -2.52
N PHE A 259 14.34 23.33 -3.77
CA PHE A 259 14.45 21.94 -4.19
C PHE A 259 15.86 21.45 -3.86
N THR A 260 15.95 20.47 -2.96
CA THR A 260 17.26 19.93 -2.54
C THR A 260 17.79 18.91 -3.55
N ASN A 261 16.88 18.12 -4.15
CA ASN A 261 17.21 17.01 -5.03
C ASN A 261 16.22 16.91 -6.19
N GLU A 262 16.67 16.36 -7.30
CA GLU A 262 15.90 16.02 -8.49
C GLU A 262 16.10 14.54 -8.82
N HIS A 263 15.04 13.88 -9.29
CA HIS A 263 15.13 12.51 -9.80
C HIS A 263 15.62 12.51 -11.24
N ILE A 264 16.72 11.80 -11.50
CA ILE A 264 17.28 11.60 -12.83
C ILE A 264 17.17 10.12 -13.17
N PRO A 265 16.51 9.72 -14.28
CA PRO A 265 16.44 8.32 -14.69
C PRO A 265 17.84 7.82 -15.05
N VAL A 266 18.16 6.60 -14.62
CA VAL A 266 19.47 5.96 -14.87
C VAL A 266 19.35 4.62 -15.60
N SER A 267 18.20 3.97 -15.47
CA SER A 267 17.93 2.73 -16.20
C SER A 267 16.45 2.55 -16.45
N VAL A 268 16.13 1.80 -17.50
CA VAL A 268 14.78 1.35 -17.82
C VAL A 268 14.80 -0.12 -18.18
N SER A 269 13.94 -0.89 -17.53
CA SER A 269 13.66 -2.27 -17.90
C SER A 269 12.41 -2.31 -18.75
N VAL A 270 12.46 -2.99 -19.88
CA VAL A 270 11.33 -3.17 -20.81
C VAL A 270 11.12 -4.66 -21.03
N ALA A 271 9.89 -5.13 -20.89
CA ALA A 271 9.52 -6.52 -21.14
C ALA A 271 8.32 -6.57 -22.10
N ASP A 272 8.34 -7.51 -23.04
CA ASP A 272 7.21 -7.73 -23.94
C ASP A 272 6.60 -9.12 -23.77
N SER A 273 5.28 -9.15 -23.88
CA SER A 273 4.49 -10.39 -23.74
C SER A 273 4.50 -11.30 -24.97
N LEU A 274 5.12 -10.90 -26.09
CA LEU A 274 5.18 -11.74 -27.29
C LEU A 274 6.36 -12.70 -27.25
N THR A 275 7.54 -12.20 -26.85
CA THR A 275 8.77 -12.98 -26.74
C THR A 275 9.09 -13.36 -25.30
N GLU A 276 8.46 -12.69 -24.33
CA GLU A 276 8.79 -12.77 -22.90
C GLU A 276 10.24 -12.35 -22.59
N GLU A 277 10.91 -11.67 -23.55
CA GLU A 277 12.24 -11.09 -23.33
C GLU A 277 12.14 -9.85 -22.44
N VAL A 278 13.13 -9.72 -21.55
CA VAL A 278 13.34 -8.53 -20.73
C VAL A 278 14.66 -7.89 -21.15
N ARG A 279 14.63 -6.59 -21.47
CA ARG A 279 15.82 -5.80 -21.76
C ARG A 279 15.95 -4.67 -20.76
N CYS A 280 17.13 -4.53 -20.18
CA CYS A 280 17.47 -3.43 -19.28
C CYS A 280 18.50 -2.54 -19.96
N PHE A 281 18.14 -1.27 -20.11
CA PHE A 281 19.01 -0.22 -20.63
C PHE A 281 19.51 0.62 -19.47
N VAL A 282 20.80 0.98 -19.50
CA VAL A 282 21.45 1.80 -18.47
C VAL A 282 22.21 2.91 -19.17
N SER A 283 21.95 4.16 -18.79
CA SER A 283 22.60 5.34 -19.37
C SER A 283 22.56 6.50 -18.39
N ASP A 284 23.66 7.24 -18.33
CA ASP A 284 23.75 8.50 -17.56
C ASP A 284 23.05 9.67 -18.26
N ASP A 285 22.72 9.53 -19.56
CA ASP A 285 21.94 10.48 -20.34
C ASP A 285 20.49 9.97 -20.51
N PRO A 286 19.50 10.65 -19.91
CA PRO A 286 18.08 10.34 -20.08
C PRO A 286 17.62 10.28 -21.54
N LYS A 287 18.20 11.09 -22.43
CA LYS A 287 17.79 11.10 -23.85
C LYS A 287 18.21 9.82 -24.57
N GLU A 288 19.45 9.38 -24.38
CA GLU A 288 19.93 8.13 -24.96
C GLU A 288 19.16 6.93 -24.38
N LEU A 289 18.87 6.95 -23.07
CA LEU A 289 18.05 5.93 -22.42
C LEU A 289 16.68 5.76 -23.08
N LEU A 290 16.00 6.88 -23.35
CA LEU A 290 14.71 6.89 -24.02
C LEU A 290 14.82 6.46 -25.49
N LYS A 291 15.88 6.84 -26.21
CA LYS A 291 16.09 6.40 -27.60
C LYS A 291 16.20 4.89 -27.68
N ASP A 292 17.01 4.28 -26.81
CA ASP A 292 17.19 2.83 -26.77
C ASP A 292 15.89 2.10 -26.43
N MET A 293 15.15 2.61 -25.43
CA MET A 293 13.83 2.10 -25.06
C MET A 293 12.85 2.13 -26.25
N PHE A 294 12.69 3.28 -26.89
CA PHE A 294 11.72 3.42 -27.99
C PHE A 294 12.13 2.68 -29.26
N GLN A 295 13.44 2.57 -29.52
CA GLN A 295 13.94 1.76 -30.62
C GLN A 295 13.57 0.28 -30.40
N TYR A 296 13.76 -0.25 -29.18
CA TYR A 296 13.34 -1.60 -28.85
C TYR A 296 11.82 -1.78 -28.95
N ILE A 297 11.04 -0.85 -28.40
CA ILE A 297 9.57 -0.91 -28.48
C ILE A 297 9.10 -0.94 -29.94
N LYS A 298 9.72 -0.16 -30.83
CA LYS A 298 9.38 -0.12 -32.25
C LYS A 298 9.63 -1.45 -32.95
N GLU A 299 10.75 -2.11 -32.64
CA GLU A 299 11.08 -3.44 -33.19
C GLU A 299 10.08 -4.50 -32.74
N VAL A 300 9.72 -4.50 -31.46
CA VAL A 300 8.72 -5.40 -30.88
C VAL A 300 7.33 -5.09 -31.42
N ALA A 301 7.00 -3.80 -31.58
CA ALA A 301 5.71 -3.35 -32.05
C ALA A 301 5.42 -3.87 -33.46
N ALA A 302 6.40 -3.86 -34.36
CA ALA A 302 6.26 -4.44 -35.69
C ALA A 302 5.89 -5.94 -35.64
N LYS A 303 6.50 -6.71 -34.74
CA LYS A 303 6.20 -8.14 -34.56
C LYS A 303 4.79 -8.36 -34.00
N ILE A 304 4.40 -7.59 -32.99
CA ILE A 304 3.04 -7.66 -32.41
C ILE A 304 1.97 -7.25 -33.42
N GLN A 305 2.23 -6.22 -34.23
CA GLN A 305 1.32 -5.82 -35.31
C GLN A 305 1.14 -6.95 -36.32
N GLN A 306 2.22 -7.62 -36.72
CA GLN A 306 2.14 -8.77 -37.63
C GLN A 306 1.30 -9.90 -37.03
N TYR A 307 1.49 -10.21 -35.74
CA TYR A 307 0.67 -11.16 -35.01
C TYR A 307 -0.81 -10.76 -35.01
N ASN A 308 -1.12 -9.51 -34.66
CA ASN A 308 -2.51 -9.03 -34.59
C ASN A 308 -3.20 -9.07 -35.96
N VAL A 309 -2.50 -8.70 -37.03
CA VAL A 309 -3.04 -8.77 -38.39
C VAL A 309 -3.35 -10.21 -38.77
N SER A 310 -2.50 -11.16 -38.41
CA SER A 310 -2.77 -12.58 -38.63
C SER A 310 -3.97 -13.07 -37.80
N LYS A 311 -4.04 -12.71 -36.51
CA LYS A 311 -5.17 -13.07 -35.62
C LYS A 311 -6.51 -12.56 -36.17
N TYR A 312 -6.53 -11.34 -36.71
CA TYR A 312 -7.75 -10.68 -37.20
C TYR A 312 -7.94 -10.75 -38.73
N GLU A 313 -7.14 -11.55 -39.44
CA GLU A 313 -7.13 -11.60 -40.90
C GLU A 313 -8.50 -11.99 -41.47
N SER A 314 -9.16 -13.00 -40.89
CA SER A 314 -10.50 -13.43 -41.29
C SER A 314 -11.53 -12.30 -41.20
N LEU A 315 -11.45 -11.48 -40.15
CA LEU A 315 -12.32 -10.32 -39.98
C LEU A 315 -11.99 -9.22 -41.00
N LEU A 316 -10.72 -8.91 -41.21
CA LEU A 316 -10.26 -7.92 -42.20
C LEU A 316 -10.73 -8.30 -43.61
N ARG A 317 -10.55 -9.56 -44.02
CA ARG A 317 -11.00 -10.08 -45.32
C ARG A 317 -12.51 -9.99 -45.48
N LYS A 318 -13.29 -10.35 -44.46
CA LYS A 318 -14.75 -10.21 -44.48
C LYS A 318 -15.19 -8.75 -44.64
N ILE A 319 -14.55 -7.82 -43.94
CA ILE A 319 -14.85 -6.38 -44.05
C ILE A 319 -14.61 -5.90 -45.49
N ILE A 320 -13.47 -6.28 -46.10
CA ILE A 320 -13.15 -5.95 -47.50
C ILE A 320 -14.19 -6.55 -48.46
N ASN A 321 -14.59 -7.81 -48.28
CA ASN A 321 -15.58 -8.44 -49.16
C ASN A 321 -16.92 -7.71 -49.14
N VAL A 322 -17.42 -7.37 -47.93
CA VAL A 322 -18.73 -6.74 -47.77
C VAL A 322 -18.72 -5.29 -48.25
N HIS A 323 -17.78 -4.46 -47.77
CA HIS A 323 -17.82 -3.02 -48.00
C HIS A 323 -16.86 -2.53 -49.09
N GLY A 324 -15.86 -3.34 -49.44
CA GLY A 324 -14.70 -2.88 -50.19
C GLY A 324 -13.87 -1.86 -49.40
N LEU A 325 -12.68 -1.58 -49.91
CA LEU A 325 -11.80 -0.53 -49.40
C LEU A 325 -12.17 0.81 -50.04
N THR A 326 -13.36 1.30 -49.71
CA THR A 326 -13.80 2.64 -50.13
C THR A 326 -13.10 3.66 -49.23
N ASP A 327 -12.43 4.65 -49.82
CA ASP A 327 -11.66 5.71 -49.12
C ASP A 327 -10.34 5.25 -48.45
N ALA A 328 -9.80 4.10 -48.84
CA ALA A 328 -8.46 3.69 -48.43
C ALA A 328 -7.42 4.37 -49.33
N GLU A 329 -6.45 5.04 -48.72
CA GLU A 329 -5.29 5.57 -49.42
C GLU A 329 -4.22 4.48 -49.44
N VAL A 330 -4.08 3.84 -50.60
CA VAL A 330 -3.00 2.90 -50.88
C VAL A 330 -1.99 3.62 -51.77
N PRO A 331 -0.71 3.75 -51.35
CA PRO A 331 0.31 4.38 -52.17
C PRO A 331 0.39 3.75 -53.56
N GLY A 332 0.23 4.55 -54.61
CA GLY A 332 0.32 4.10 -56.01
C GLY A 332 -0.98 3.67 -56.68
N LEU A 333 -2.13 3.75 -55.99
CA LEU A 333 -3.44 3.37 -56.53
C LEU A 333 -4.41 4.56 -56.66
N ASP A 334 -5.40 4.42 -57.55
CA ASP A 334 -6.40 5.45 -57.84
C ASP A 334 -7.29 5.78 -56.62
N LEU A 335 -7.24 7.04 -56.19
CA LEU A 335 -8.13 7.58 -55.16
C LEU A 335 -9.61 7.52 -55.61
N GLY A 336 -10.49 7.08 -54.71
CA GLY A 336 -11.94 7.05 -54.95
C GLY A 336 -12.47 5.77 -55.62
N LYS A 337 -11.60 4.81 -55.93
CA LYS A 337 -12.01 3.46 -56.38
C LYS A 337 -12.23 2.55 -55.17
N THR A 338 -13.27 1.73 -55.22
CA THR A 338 -13.53 0.70 -54.21
C THR A 338 -12.86 -0.60 -54.62
N TYR A 339 -11.90 -1.05 -53.83
CA TYR A 339 -11.20 -2.33 -54.06
C TYR A 339 -11.82 -3.47 -53.26
N LYS A 340 -11.88 -4.65 -53.87
CA LYS A 340 -12.36 -5.91 -53.27
C LYS A 340 -11.18 -6.84 -52.97
N MET A 341 -11.47 -7.95 -52.31
CA MET A 341 -10.43 -8.90 -51.91
C MET A 341 -9.74 -9.56 -53.11
N ASP A 342 -10.45 -9.71 -54.23
CA ASP A 342 -9.87 -10.24 -55.48
C ASP A 342 -8.77 -9.31 -56.03
N ASP A 343 -8.96 -7.99 -55.93
CA ASP A 343 -7.92 -7.01 -56.29
C ASP A 343 -6.69 -7.18 -55.39
N VAL A 344 -6.91 -7.29 -54.07
CA VAL A 344 -5.83 -7.47 -53.08
C VAL A 344 -5.08 -8.79 -53.32
N ASN A 345 -5.79 -9.88 -53.61
CA ASN A 345 -5.17 -11.15 -53.94
C ASN A 345 -4.36 -11.06 -55.24
N ALA A 346 -4.86 -10.34 -56.25
CA ALA A 346 -4.14 -10.12 -57.50
C ALA A 346 -2.85 -9.32 -57.27
N TRP A 347 -2.87 -8.27 -56.45
CA TRP A 347 -1.66 -7.49 -56.13
C TRP A 347 -0.61 -8.32 -55.39
N ILE A 348 -1.03 -9.21 -54.49
CA ILE A 348 -0.12 -10.12 -53.80
C ILE A 348 0.45 -11.15 -54.80
N GLN A 349 -0.36 -11.68 -55.72
CA GLN A 349 0.09 -12.61 -56.77
C GLN A 349 1.03 -11.96 -57.78
N ASN A 350 0.84 -10.68 -58.08
CA ASN A 350 1.66 -9.90 -58.98
C ASN A 350 2.92 -9.31 -58.31
N GLU A 351 3.21 -9.70 -57.06
CA GLU A 351 4.35 -9.23 -56.27
C GLU A 351 4.38 -7.70 -55.99
N GLU A 352 3.24 -7.02 -56.12
CA GLU A 352 3.11 -5.61 -55.73
C GLU A 352 3.14 -5.42 -54.21
N PHE A 353 2.68 -6.44 -53.48
CA PHE A 353 2.82 -6.56 -52.02
C PHE A 353 3.34 -7.95 -51.66
N ALA A 354 4.30 -8.01 -50.72
CA ALA A 354 4.92 -9.29 -50.34
C ALA A 354 3.95 -10.27 -49.65
N CYS A 355 3.00 -9.74 -48.89
CA CYS A 355 1.97 -10.52 -48.21
C CYS A 355 0.81 -9.62 -47.77
N PHE A 356 -0.24 -10.21 -47.18
CA PHE A 356 -1.38 -9.45 -46.67
C PHE A 356 -0.99 -8.45 -45.56
N PHE A 357 0.01 -8.79 -44.74
CA PHE A 357 0.54 -7.85 -43.75
C PHE A 357 1.25 -6.65 -44.38
N ASP A 358 2.07 -6.86 -45.42
CA ASP A 358 2.73 -5.76 -46.15
C ASP A 358 1.69 -4.80 -46.74
N PHE A 359 0.67 -5.33 -47.41
CA PHE A 359 -0.48 -4.56 -47.87
C PHE A 359 -1.19 -3.80 -46.73
N HIS A 360 -1.52 -4.50 -45.63
CA HIS A 360 -2.17 -3.90 -44.47
C HIS A 360 -1.34 -2.77 -43.84
N SER A 361 -0.01 -2.91 -43.80
CA SER A 361 0.88 -1.94 -43.19
C SER A 361 0.92 -0.61 -43.96
N LYS A 362 0.85 -0.67 -45.30
CA LYS A 362 0.90 0.48 -46.22
C LYS A 362 -0.45 1.18 -46.40
N LEU A 363 -1.54 0.54 -46.01
CA LEU A 363 -2.86 1.14 -46.02
C LEU A 363 -2.93 2.36 -45.09
N THR A 364 -3.53 3.44 -45.55
CA THR A 364 -3.88 4.59 -44.72
C THR A 364 -5.36 4.94 -44.88
N PHE A 365 -5.95 5.52 -43.86
CA PHE A 365 -7.36 5.91 -43.85
C PHE A 365 -7.48 7.39 -43.51
N GLY A 366 -8.30 8.11 -44.27
CA GLY A 366 -8.69 9.48 -43.96
C GLY A 366 -9.58 9.59 -42.71
N LYS A 367 -10.14 10.79 -42.46
CA LYS A 367 -10.95 11.09 -41.26
C LYS A 367 -12.26 10.29 -41.10
N LYS A 368 -12.68 9.51 -42.11
CA LYS A 368 -13.90 8.69 -42.06
C LYS A 368 -13.64 7.33 -41.43
N ARG A 369 -14.42 6.99 -40.40
CA ARG A 369 -14.28 5.75 -39.59
C ARG A 369 -14.99 4.55 -40.25
N SER A 370 -14.40 3.99 -41.31
CA SER A 370 -14.80 2.66 -41.79
C SER A 370 -14.51 1.60 -40.72
N ASP A 371 -15.21 0.46 -40.73
CA ASP A 371 -14.94 -0.60 -39.76
C ASP A 371 -13.53 -1.18 -39.94
N TYR A 372 -13.00 -1.20 -41.16
CA TYR A 372 -11.60 -1.54 -41.41
C TYR A 372 -10.66 -0.53 -40.75
N GLY A 373 -10.90 0.78 -40.93
CA GLY A 373 -10.07 1.83 -40.34
C GLY A 373 -10.06 1.77 -38.81
N LYS A 374 -11.23 1.54 -38.18
CA LYS A 374 -11.32 1.33 -36.73
C LYS A 374 -10.52 0.10 -36.28
N LEU A 375 -10.67 -1.03 -36.98
CA LEU A 375 -9.95 -2.25 -36.64
C LEU A 375 -8.44 -2.06 -36.81
N LYS A 376 -8.00 -1.44 -37.91
CA LYS A 376 -6.59 -1.11 -38.17
C LYS A 376 -6.00 -0.24 -37.06
N GLN A 377 -6.73 0.78 -36.60
CA GLN A 377 -6.29 1.61 -35.50
C GLN A 377 -6.11 0.81 -34.20
N CYS A 378 -7.02 -0.12 -33.90
CA CYS A 378 -6.93 -0.97 -32.72
C CYS A 378 -5.75 -1.94 -32.77
N ILE A 379 -5.51 -2.59 -33.91
CA ILE A 379 -4.51 -3.66 -34.04
C ILE A 379 -3.11 -3.16 -34.45
N GLY A 380 -3.03 -1.94 -34.97
CA GLY A 380 -1.80 -1.30 -35.42
C GLY A 380 -0.99 -0.63 -34.31
N GLN A 381 -1.58 -0.40 -33.14
CA GLN A 381 -0.91 0.26 -32.02
C GLN A 381 -0.72 -0.72 -30.86
N VAL A 382 0.52 -0.91 -30.42
CA VAL A 382 0.83 -1.77 -29.28
C VAL A 382 0.60 -1.04 -27.95
N PRO A 383 -0.13 -1.64 -26.99
CA PRO A 383 -0.23 -1.09 -25.64
C PRO A 383 1.11 -1.16 -24.89
N VAL A 384 1.52 -0.05 -24.30
CA VAL A 384 2.76 0.08 -23.51
C VAL A 384 2.41 0.60 -22.11
N PHE A 385 2.72 -0.16 -21.06
CA PHE A 385 2.32 0.13 -19.67
C PHE A 385 3.52 0.35 -18.74
N GLY A 386 3.49 1.39 -17.90
CA GLY A 386 4.48 1.56 -16.83
C GLY A 386 4.09 0.82 -15.54
N PHE A 387 5.04 0.22 -14.83
CA PHE A 387 4.78 -0.51 -13.58
C PHE A 387 4.33 0.43 -12.44
N ASN A 388 4.86 1.66 -12.39
CA ASN A 388 4.48 2.69 -11.42
C ASN A 388 3.82 3.91 -12.10
N SER A 389 2.88 3.61 -12.99
CA SER A 389 2.09 4.58 -13.75
C SER A 389 1.13 5.45 -12.90
N GLY A 390 1.41 5.59 -11.60
CA GLY A 390 0.78 6.51 -10.66
C GLY A 390 1.12 7.98 -10.91
N ARG A 391 1.37 8.39 -12.17
CA ARG A 391 1.97 9.67 -12.59
C ARG A 391 3.48 9.79 -12.35
N TYR A 392 4.20 8.75 -11.92
CA TYR A 392 5.63 8.90 -11.61
C TYR A 392 6.50 8.79 -12.87
N ASP A 393 6.47 7.64 -13.56
CA ASP A 393 7.38 7.33 -14.66
C ASP A 393 7.27 8.35 -15.82
N ILE A 394 6.04 8.71 -16.22
CA ILE A 394 5.84 9.75 -17.24
C ILE A 394 6.39 11.10 -16.77
N ASN A 395 6.22 11.47 -15.50
CA ASN A 395 6.74 12.75 -15.00
C ASN A 395 8.26 12.77 -14.91
N LEU A 396 8.88 11.60 -14.70
CA LEU A 396 10.33 11.45 -14.67
C LEU A 396 10.93 11.72 -16.07
N ILE A 397 10.26 11.28 -17.13
CA ILE A 397 10.81 11.34 -18.51
C ILE A 397 10.23 12.47 -19.38
N LYS A 398 9.21 13.20 -18.90
CA LYS A 398 8.46 14.18 -19.71
C LYS A 398 9.30 15.26 -20.40
N ALA A 399 10.46 15.61 -19.83
CA ALA A 399 11.32 16.66 -20.38
C ALA A 399 11.90 16.26 -21.74
N ASP A 400 12.23 14.98 -21.89
CA ASP A 400 12.88 14.43 -23.07
C ASP A 400 11.96 13.55 -23.92
N LEU A 401 10.83 13.11 -23.36
CA LEU A 401 9.85 12.23 -24.00
C LEU A 401 9.42 12.72 -25.39
N PHE A 402 8.99 13.98 -25.50
CA PHE A 402 8.53 14.55 -26.77
C PHE A 402 9.68 14.83 -27.74
N ALA A 403 10.89 15.08 -27.23
CA ALA A 403 12.07 15.27 -28.05
C ALA A 403 12.53 13.95 -28.69
N VAL A 404 12.35 12.82 -28.00
CA VAL A 404 12.73 11.50 -28.50
C VAL A 404 11.65 10.88 -29.39
N ILE A 405 10.37 10.96 -28.98
CA ILE A 405 9.26 10.44 -29.80
C ILE A 405 9.07 11.28 -31.07
N GLY A 406 9.31 12.59 -30.99
CA GLY A 406 9.01 13.54 -32.06
C GLY A 406 7.52 13.91 -32.09
N THR A 407 7.22 15.21 -32.07
CA THR A 407 5.83 15.69 -32.01
C THR A 407 5.00 15.29 -33.22
N ASP A 408 5.63 15.14 -34.38
CA ASP A 408 4.97 14.78 -35.64
C ASP A 408 4.50 13.31 -35.67
N ASN A 409 5.08 12.46 -34.82
CA ASN A 409 4.71 11.05 -34.70
C ASN A 409 3.49 10.82 -33.80
N ILE A 410 2.99 11.86 -33.12
CA ILE A 410 1.90 11.75 -32.15
C ILE A 410 0.56 11.83 -32.88
N THR A 411 -0.22 10.76 -32.77
CA THR A 411 -1.55 10.66 -33.38
C THR A 411 -2.65 11.17 -32.45
N SER A 412 -2.51 10.99 -31.13
CA SER A 412 -3.42 11.55 -30.14
C SER A 412 -2.80 11.60 -28.74
N VAL A 413 -3.26 12.56 -27.93
CA VAL A 413 -2.93 12.66 -26.51
C VAL A 413 -4.23 12.82 -25.73
N ILE A 414 -4.45 11.94 -24.76
CA ILE A 414 -5.60 11.99 -23.85
C ILE A 414 -5.08 12.20 -22.44
N LYS A 415 -5.60 13.21 -21.76
CA LYS A 415 -5.31 13.47 -20.34
C LYS A 415 -6.61 13.54 -19.57
N ASN A 416 -6.82 12.56 -18.69
CA ASN A 416 -7.96 12.48 -17.78
C ASN A 416 -7.42 12.41 -16.34
N PRO A 417 -8.13 12.91 -15.32
CA PRO A 417 -7.73 12.74 -13.91
C PRO A 417 -7.27 11.34 -13.50
N SER A 418 -7.82 10.28 -14.14
CA SER A 418 -7.57 8.88 -13.81
C SER A 418 -6.58 8.15 -14.74
N TYR A 419 -6.25 8.70 -15.91
CA TYR A 419 -5.23 8.12 -16.80
C TYR A 419 -4.73 9.12 -17.84
N MET A 420 -3.53 8.87 -18.35
CA MET A 420 -2.94 9.55 -19.50
C MET A 420 -2.66 8.53 -20.61
N CYS A 421 -2.86 8.93 -21.86
CA CYS A 421 -2.53 8.14 -23.03
C CYS A 421 -1.79 9.02 -24.06
N ILE A 422 -0.65 8.52 -24.54
CA ILE A 422 0.09 9.12 -25.67
C ILE A 422 0.12 8.05 -26.76
N ALA A 423 -0.51 8.33 -27.89
CA ALA A 423 -0.56 7.43 -29.03
C ALA A 423 0.30 7.94 -30.17
N THR A 424 1.09 7.04 -30.76
CA THR A 424 1.85 7.25 -32.00
C THR A 424 1.24 6.42 -33.13
N SER A 425 1.90 6.26 -34.28
CA SER A 425 1.45 5.33 -35.33
C SER A 425 1.53 3.85 -34.91
N ASP A 426 2.44 3.52 -34.00
CA ASP A 426 2.89 2.16 -33.71
C ASP A 426 2.64 1.70 -32.26
N MET A 427 2.46 2.64 -31.32
CA MET A 427 2.22 2.33 -29.92
C MET A 427 1.21 3.27 -29.25
N LYS A 428 0.68 2.81 -28.11
CA LYS A 428 -0.12 3.58 -27.15
C LYS A 428 0.53 3.43 -25.78
N MET A 429 1.25 4.47 -25.34
CA MET A 429 1.74 4.56 -23.97
C MET A 429 0.60 4.94 -23.02
N LEU A 430 0.42 4.15 -21.98
CA LEU A 430 -0.68 4.25 -21.03
C LEU A 430 -0.12 4.44 -19.62
N ASP A 431 -0.56 5.50 -18.95
CA ASP A 431 -0.19 5.85 -17.57
C ASP A 431 -1.46 5.91 -16.72
N ILE A 432 -1.66 4.89 -15.90
CA ILE A 432 -2.89 4.63 -15.15
C ILE A 432 -2.65 4.87 -13.67
N SER A 433 -3.37 5.83 -13.09
CA SER A 433 -3.08 6.31 -11.72
C SER A 433 -3.38 5.32 -10.58
N ASN A 434 -4.03 4.18 -10.86
CA ASN A 434 -4.36 3.14 -9.88
C ASN A 434 -4.36 1.75 -10.55
N CYS A 435 -3.25 1.00 -10.43
CA CYS A 435 -3.11 -0.38 -10.89
C CYS A 435 -3.22 -1.41 -9.75
N SER A 436 -4.06 -1.18 -8.73
CA SER A 436 -4.17 -2.06 -7.55
C SER A 436 -5.48 -2.86 -7.49
N GLY A 437 -6.10 -3.20 -8.64
CA GLY A 437 -7.23 -4.13 -8.66
C GLY A 437 -7.49 -4.76 -10.03
N ARG A 438 -7.70 -6.09 -10.07
CA ARG A 438 -8.13 -6.86 -11.26
C ARG A 438 -9.35 -6.26 -11.99
N HIS A 439 -10.21 -5.53 -11.28
CA HIS A 439 -11.38 -4.87 -11.85
C HIS A 439 -11.06 -3.61 -12.68
N GLN A 440 -9.92 -2.96 -12.43
CA GLN A 440 -9.58 -1.67 -13.06
C GLN A 440 -8.84 -1.86 -14.39
N LEU A 441 -7.99 -2.90 -14.50
CA LEU A 441 -7.37 -3.32 -15.76
C LEU A 441 -8.42 -3.66 -16.84
N CYS A 442 -9.47 -4.42 -16.47
CA CYS A 442 -10.56 -4.77 -17.38
C CYS A 442 -11.35 -3.55 -17.87
N LYS A 443 -11.46 -2.49 -17.06
CA LYS A 443 -12.21 -1.27 -17.42
C LYS A 443 -11.46 -0.42 -18.46
N VAL A 444 -10.13 -0.40 -18.38
CA VAL A 444 -9.27 0.41 -19.26
C VAL A 444 -9.00 -0.27 -20.60
N LEU A 445 -8.81 -1.61 -20.63
CA LEU A 445 -8.73 -2.37 -21.89
C LEU A 445 -10.00 -2.18 -22.76
N VAL A 446 -11.15 -1.94 -22.12
CA VAL A 446 -12.40 -1.62 -22.82
C VAL A 446 -12.43 -0.19 -23.36
N ASP A 447 -11.88 0.79 -22.65
CA ASP A 447 -11.81 2.18 -23.14
C ASP A 447 -10.78 2.36 -24.27
N ILE A 448 -9.71 1.55 -24.29
CA ILE A 448 -8.70 1.52 -25.38
C ILE A 448 -9.28 1.03 -26.72
N SER A 449 -10.40 0.29 -26.65
CA SER A 449 -11.11 -0.23 -27.82
C SER A 449 -12.16 0.74 -28.39
N ARG A 450 -12.30 1.96 -27.85
CA ARG A 450 -13.17 3.03 -28.37
C ARG A 450 -12.38 4.02 -29.20
#